data_AF-A0A2H5VPW1-F1
#
_entry.id   AF-A0A2H5VPW1-F1
#
_cell.length_a   1.000
_cell.length_b   1.000
_cell.length_c   1.000
_cell.angle_alpha   90.00
_cell.angle_beta   90.00
_cell.angle_gamma   90.00
#
_symmetry.space_group_name_H-M   'P 1'
#
loop_
_entity.id
_entity.type
_entity.pdbx_description
1 polymer ?
#
loop_
_entity_poly.entity_id
_entity_poly.type
_entity_poly.pdbx_seq_one_letter_code
_entity_poly.pdbx_strand_id
1 'polypeptide(L)'
;MLLEIEGERVRVLTGLAMRMRLLQLLGPARALRVARTVARFGGPVLGVDWGRRRLLQQMAGALGGWIVWRGFSRFASSPIERHSPAGAVEVLTGILVERQADRLILAHADKLWQIIVDTFTTVWKGGERELDALQIGDEIMVRGWGGTGTSTRRALRLWANLTRVHGIGVETSNSCWRVRGGQCHGEEKEYEILWRSLPQRIDFHSGDPLPEAELDIREGDFVDIIGESLGPYVVNATRVARMPGSMREPLSSYPQGAVRIIRTQGSCTYVYQGHARWFNCAAGAGRCRTCDPVNSAQAAWPAMDRCGSCAWNCCDCSRGCRNQVYLTCGHSVLVKDLCTGTARQITIVDCGPNQVQYCTAGCGWPDCLRYSTPIIDLTRPTFAWFGYDPAQRGCFSCEVQVTLPC
;
A
#
# COMPACT_ATOMS: atom_id res chain seq x y z
N MET A 1 -35.08 -1.71 0.23
CA MET A 1 -36.31 -2.08 0.95
C MET A 1 -35.91 -3.06 2.03
N LEU A 2 -36.19 -2.79 3.30
CA LEU A 2 -35.89 -3.70 4.41
C LEU A 2 -37.19 -4.35 4.88
N LEU A 3 -37.20 -5.67 5.01
CA LEU A 3 -38.32 -6.44 5.53
C LEU A 3 -37.98 -6.88 6.95
N GLU A 4 -38.76 -6.41 7.92
CA GLU A 4 -38.66 -6.79 9.33
C GLU A 4 -39.86 -7.68 9.66
N ILE A 5 -39.58 -8.89 10.13
CA ILE A 5 -40.59 -9.86 10.53
C ILE A 5 -40.50 -9.99 12.05
N GLU A 6 -41.54 -9.51 12.75
CA GLU A 6 -41.69 -9.66 14.20
C GLU A 6 -42.97 -10.47 14.45
N GLY A 7 -42.79 -11.75 14.79
CA GLY A 7 -43.90 -12.69 14.97
C GLY A 7 -44.77 -12.79 13.71
N GLU A 8 -46.06 -12.54 13.84
CA GLU A 8 -47.04 -12.60 12.74
C GLU A 8 -47.14 -11.31 11.91
N ARG A 9 -46.31 -10.29 12.16
CA ARG A 9 -46.38 -9.01 11.42
C ARG A 9 -45.13 -8.77 10.58
N VAL A 10 -45.37 -8.45 9.31
CA VAL A 10 -44.35 -8.11 8.33
C VAL A 10 -44.40 -6.60 8.07
N ARG A 11 -43.31 -5.90 8.39
CA ARG A 11 -43.16 -4.46 8.12
C ARG A 11 -42.16 -4.23 7.00
N VAL A 12 -42.58 -3.44 6.02
CA VAL A 12 -41.72 -3.02 4.91
C VAL A 12 -41.25 -1.59 5.17
N LEU A 13 -39.96 -1.42 5.42
CA LEU A 13 -39.34 -0.11 5.63
C LEU A 13 -38.67 0.37 4.34
N THR A 14 -39.08 1.54 3.87
CA THR A 14 -38.50 2.24 2.71
C THR A 14 -38.16 3.69 3.08
N GLY A 15 -37.35 4.35 2.24
CA GLY A 15 -37.03 5.77 2.39
C GLY A 15 -36.32 6.12 3.71
N LEU A 16 -36.83 7.14 4.40
CA LEU A 16 -36.18 7.73 5.58
C LEU A 16 -36.19 6.79 6.81
N ALA A 17 -37.28 6.03 7.00
CA ALA A 17 -37.41 5.08 8.10
C ALA A 17 -36.36 3.95 8.01
N MET A 18 -36.12 3.45 6.79
CA MET A 18 -35.05 2.49 6.52
C MET A 18 -33.67 3.05 6.89
N ARG A 19 -33.41 4.32 6.57
CA ARG A 19 -32.11 4.97 6.86
C ARG A 19 -31.89 5.13 8.36
N MET A 20 -32.90 5.57 9.10
CA MET A 20 -32.80 5.69 10.56
C MET A 20 -32.58 4.34 11.22
N ARG A 21 -33.23 3.28 10.73
CA ARG A 21 -33.03 1.93 11.26
C ARG A 21 -31.64 1.36 10.95
N LEU A 22 -31.12 1.58 9.74
CA LEU A 22 -29.74 1.23 9.40
C LEU A 22 -28.71 1.98 10.25
N LEU A 23 -28.98 3.26 10.56
CA LEU A 23 -28.13 4.05 11.45
C LEU A 23 -28.15 3.50 12.89
N GLN A 24 -29.33 3.10 13.38
CA GLN A 24 -29.46 2.51 14.72
C GLN A 24 -28.79 1.14 14.84
N LEU A 25 -28.95 0.27 13.84
CA LEU A 25 -28.45 -1.11 13.91
C LEU A 25 -26.96 -1.23 13.57
N LEU A 26 -26.48 -0.48 12.57
CA LEU A 26 -25.11 -0.62 12.07
C LEU A 26 -24.18 0.51 12.55
N GLY A 27 -24.73 1.57 13.12
CA GLY A 27 -24.01 2.79 13.41
C GLY A 27 -23.73 3.64 12.16
N PRO A 28 -23.42 4.94 12.32
CA PRO A 28 -23.36 5.90 11.23
C PRO A 28 -22.33 5.57 10.15
N ALA A 29 -21.15 5.07 10.54
CA ALA A 29 -20.07 4.77 9.60
C ALA A 29 -20.38 3.55 8.71
N ARG A 30 -20.97 2.49 9.26
CA ARG A 30 -21.28 1.26 8.50
C ARG A 30 -22.54 1.45 7.66
N ALA A 31 -23.55 2.17 8.17
CA ALA A 31 -24.73 2.56 7.39
C ALA A 31 -24.35 3.38 6.14
N LEU A 32 -23.39 4.29 6.25
CA LEU A 32 -22.90 5.08 5.12
C LEU A 32 -22.17 4.21 4.07
N ARG A 33 -21.40 3.21 4.51
CA ARG A 33 -20.76 2.26 3.58
C ARG A 33 -21.80 1.44 2.84
N VAL A 34 -22.80 0.88 3.54
CA VAL A 34 -23.90 0.14 2.91
C VAL A 34 -24.65 1.03 1.92
N ALA A 35 -24.97 2.28 2.28
CA ALA A 35 -25.62 3.23 1.38
C ALA A 35 -24.78 3.53 0.12
N ARG A 36 -23.46 3.67 0.26
CA ARG A 36 -22.54 3.88 -0.86
C ARG A 36 -22.40 2.64 -1.75
N THR A 37 -22.42 1.44 -1.16
CA THR A 37 -22.39 0.18 -1.91
C THR A 37 -23.68 0.00 -2.70
N VAL A 38 -24.85 0.23 -2.08
CA VAL A 38 -26.15 0.15 -2.78
C VAL A 38 -26.26 1.17 -3.91
N ALA A 39 -25.72 2.38 -3.72
CA ALA A 39 -25.67 3.41 -4.77
C ALA A 39 -24.75 3.03 -5.96
N ARG A 40 -23.83 2.08 -5.80
CA ARG A 40 -22.97 1.59 -6.88
C ARG A 40 -23.60 0.46 -7.70
N PHE A 41 -24.57 -0.25 -7.15
CA PHE A 41 -25.23 -1.39 -7.81
C PHE A 41 -26.61 -1.04 -8.41
N GLY A 42 -27.05 0.22 -8.38
CA GLY A 42 -28.29 0.64 -9.01
C GLY A 42 -28.35 2.14 -9.30
N GLY A 43 -28.45 2.49 -10.58
CA GLY A 43 -28.78 3.84 -11.07
C GLY A 43 -30.18 4.31 -10.67
N PRO A 44 -30.60 5.50 -11.13
CA PRO A 44 -31.37 6.48 -10.36
C PRO A 44 -32.77 5.98 -10.01
N VAL A 45 -33.00 5.70 -8.72
CA VAL A 45 -34.35 5.69 -8.17
C VAL A 45 -34.57 7.03 -7.49
N LEU A 46 -35.48 7.80 -8.09
CA LEU A 46 -36.18 9.01 -7.66
C LEU A 46 -35.88 10.23 -8.55
N GLY A 47 -36.80 10.45 -9.49
CA GLY A 47 -37.01 11.73 -10.15
C GLY A 47 -37.19 12.82 -9.09
N VAL A 48 -36.16 13.64 -8.95
CA VAL A 48 -36.27 14.94 -8.31
C VAL A 48 -36.36 15.95 -9.44
N ASP A 49 -37.49 16.62 -9.50
CA ASP A 49 -37.78 17.66 -10.47
C ASP A 49 -36.82 18.86 -10.24
N TRP A 50 -35.82 18.99 -11.10
CA TRP A 50 -34.76 20.01 -10.98
C TRP A 50 -35.28 21.44 -11.21
N GLY A 51 -36.55 21.61 -11.62
CA GLY A 51 -37.22 22.90 -11.79
C GLY A 51 -37.44 23.69 -10.49
N ARG A 52 -37.35 23.07 -9.30
CA ARG A 52 -37.65 23.73 -8.02
C ARG A 52 -36.49 24.52 -7.39
N ARG A 53 -35.25 24.34 -7.85
CA ARG A 53 -34.07 25.08 -7.32
C ARG A 53 -33.96 26.52 -7.85
N ARG A 54 -34.56 26.83 -8.99
CA ARG A 54 -34.54 28.19 -9.56
C ARG A 54 -35.56 29.13 -8.90
N LEU A 55 -36.66 28.59 -8.38
CA LEU A 55 -37.71 29.34 -7.69
C LEU A 55 -37.28 29.79 -6.28
N LEU A 56 -36.47 29.00 -5.58
CA LEU A 56 -35.95 29.34 -4.24
C LEU A 56 -34.79 30.35 -4.28
N GLN A 57 -34.05 30.43 -5.39
CA GLN A 57 -33.06 31.50 -5.59
C GLN A 57 -33.68 32.84 -5.99
N GLN A 58 -34.89 32.86 -6.57
CA GLN A 58 -35.62 34.10 -6.86
C GLN A 58 -36.44 34.63 -5.67
N MET A 59 -36.79 33.79 -4.68
CA MET A 59 -37.53 34.20 -3.48
C MET A 59 -36.64 34.70 -2.33
N ALA A 60 -35.35 34.35 -2.31
CA ALA A 60 -34.39 34.83 -1.29
C ALA A 60 -33.89 36.26 -1.53
N GLY A 61 -34.26 36.89 -2.66
CA GLY A 61 -33.80 38.23 -3.04
C GLY A 61 -34.70 39.39 -2.60
N ALA A 62 -35.84 39.15 -1.92
CA ALA A 62 -36.85 40.21 -1.76
C ALA A 62 -37.34 40.52 -0.33
N LEU A 63 -37.09 39.69 0.70
CA LEU A 63 -37.58 40.01 2.05
C LEU A 63 -36.63 39.46 3.12
N GLY A 64 -36.02 40.35 3.90
CA GLY A 64 -35.29 39.97 5.12
C GLY A 64 -34.00 40.74 5.40
N GLY A 65 -33.82 41.94 4.86
CA GLY A 65 -32.96 42.93 5.49
C GLY A 65 -33.58 43.34 6.83
N TRP A 66 -32.72 43.48 7.85
CA TRP A 66 -33.03 43.93 9.22
C TRP A 66 -33.73 42.91 10.11
N ILE A 67 -32.94 42.13 10.88
CA ILE A 67 -33.08 41.96 12.33
C ILE A 67 -31.95 41.03 12.83
N VAL A 68 -31.14 41.57 13.75
CA VAL A 68 -30.09 40.97 14.60
C VAL A 68 -28.73 40.62 13.95
N TRP A 69 -27.96 41.68 13.70
CA TRP A 69 -26.51 41.67 13.88
C TRP A 69 -26.21 41.81 15.37
N ARG A 70 -26.17 40.67 16.11
CA ARG A 70 -25.53 40.43 17.43
C ARG A 70 -26.16 39.19 18.07
N GLY A 71 -25.50 38.05 17.99
CA GLY A 71 -25.84 36.87 18.80
C GLY A 71 -26.00 35.56 18.03
N PHE A 72 -25.01 35.16 17.24
CA PHE A 72 -24.90 33.77 16.76
C PHE A 72 -23.46 33.24 16.84
N SER A 73 -22.68 33.72 17.82
CA SER A 73 -21.53 32.99 18.35
C SER A 73 -22.00 32.09 19.51
N ARG A 74 -22.78 31.06 19.17
CA ARG A 74 -23.12 29.89 20.00
C ARG A 74 -24.11 29.02 19.23
N PHE A 75 -23.62 28.33 18.21
CA PHE A 75 -24.04 27.00 17.74
C PHE A 75 -23.11 26.61 16.57
N ALA A 76 -21.80 26.82 16.78
CA ALA A 76 -20.83 25.96 16.15
C ALA A 76 -20.95 24.64 16.92
N SER A 77 -21.58 23.64 16.31
CA SER A 77 -21.33 22.27 16.72
C SER A 77 -19.82 22.11 16.77
N SER A 78 -19.26 21.82 17.94
CA SER A 78 -17.84 21.58 18.08
C SER A 78 -17.41 20.64 16.95
N PRO A 79 -16.31 20.92 16.24
CA PRO A 79 -15.67 19.87 15.49
C PRO A 79 -15.50 18.73 16.49
N ILE A 80 -15.90 17.51 16.14
CA ILE A 80 -15.28 16.36 16.78
C ILE A 80 -13.81 16.57 16.47
N GLU A 81 -13.13 17.09 17.47
CA GLU A 81 -11.70 17.26 17.55
C GLU A 81 -11.19 15.83 17.42
N ARG A 82 -10.96 15.40 16.17
CA ARG A 82 -10.05 14.33 15.89
C ARG A 82 -8.77 14.81 16.55
N HIS A 83 -8.54 14.34 17.76
CA HIS A 83 -7.23 14.34 18.37
C HIS A 83 -6.36 13.63 17.34
N SER A 84 -5.73 14.39 16.44
CA SER A 84 -4.44 14.02 15.91
C SER A 84 -3.56 14.04 17.16
N PRO A 85 -3.20 12.88 17.74
CA PRO A 85 -2.24 12.89 18.82
C PRO A 85 -0.99 13.59 18.29
N ALA A 86 -0.31 14.35 19.13
CA ALA A 86 0.87 15.16 18.81
C ALA A 86 2.12 14.32 18.42
N GLY A 87 1.95 13.11 17.88
CA GLY A 87 3.01 12.21 17.43
C GLY A 87 3.11 12.18 15.92
N ALA A 88 4.28 11.78 15.43
CA ALA A 88 4.47 11.45 14.01
C ALA A 88 3.82 10.08 13.72
N VAL A 89 3.33 9.89 12.49
CA VAL A 89 3.00 8.53 12.02
C VAL A 89 4.32 7.81 11.81
N GLU A 90 4.44 6.64 12.43
CA GLU A 90 5.57 5.75 12.24
C GLU A 90 5.11 4.33 11.93
N VAL A 91 5.98 3.58 11.28
CA VAL A 91 5.76 2.17 10.97
C VAL A 91 6.86 1.35 11.63
N LEU A 92 6.51 0.25 12.27
CA LEU A 92 7.47 -0.74 12.77
C LEU A 92 7.01 -2.14 12.42
N THR A 93 7.92 -3.11 12.59
CA THR A 93 7.62 -4.53 12.52
C THR A 93 8.19 -5.21 13.76
N GLY A 94 7.50 -6.21 14.30
CA GLY A 94 8.01 -7.04 15.39
C GLY A 94 7.21 -8.33 15.54
N ILE A 95 7.69 -9.26 16.34
CA ILE A 95 7.02 -10.53 16.62
C ILE A 95 6.04 -10.34 17.78
N LEU A 96 4.79 -10.77 17.60
CA LEU A 96 3.79 -10.73 18.66
C LEU A 96 4.14 -11.71 19.78
N VAL A 97 4.43 -11.20 20.97
CA VAL A 97 4.79 -12.03 22.14
C VAL A 97 3.70 -12.05 23.22
N GLU A 98 2.85 -11.03 23.27
CA GLU A 98 1.71 -10.98 24.19
C GLU A 98 0.53 -10.27 23.54
N ARG A 99 -0.69 -10.79 23.77
CA ARG A 99 -1.95 -10.19 23.29
C ARG A 99 -2.93 -10.04 24.45
N GLN A 100 -3.48 -8.84 24.56
CA GLN A 100 -4.60 -8.48 25.44
C GLN A 100 -5.71 -7.83 24.60
N ALA A 101 -6.83 -7.46 25.23
CA ALA A 101 -8.00 -6.94 24.53
C ALA A 101 -7.75 -5.58 23.85
N ASP A 102 -6.95 -4.71 24.46
CA ASP A 102 -6.67 -3.34 24.02
C ASP A 102 -5.17 -3.07 23.79
N ARG A 103 -4.35 -4.13 23.87
CA ARG A 103 -2.90 -4.02 23.85
C ARG A 103 -2.22 -5.24 23.23
N LEU A 104 -1.20 -4.99 22.43
CA LEU A 104 -0.24 -6.00 21.94
C LEU A 104 1.16 -5.65 22.45
N ILE A 105 1.97 -6.67 22.72
CA ILE A 105 3.41 -6.50 22.95
C ILE A 105 4.16 -7.14 21.78
N LEU A 106 4.97 -6.34 21.10
CA LEU A 106 5.80 -6.80 19.98
C LEU A 106 7.27 -6.79 20.39
N ALA A 107 7.97 -7.89 20.14
CA ALA A 107 9.41 -7.99 20.31
C ALA A 107 10.13 -7.71 18.99
N HIS A 108 11.18 -6.90 19.04
CA HIS A 108 12.15 -6.75 17.93
C HIS A 108 13.53 -6.45 18.50
N ALA A 109 14.52 -7.27 18.12
CA ALA A 109 15.83 -7.29 18.79
C ALA A 109 15.64 -7.34 20.32
N ASP A 110 16.36 -6.50 21.06
CA ASP A 110 16.28 -6.44 22.53
C ASP A 110 15.20 -5.47 23.05
N LYS A 111 14.22 -5.11 22.21
CA LYS A 111 13.18 -4.12 22.56
C LYS A 111 11.79 -4.73 22.52
N LEU A 112 10.98 -4.36 23.51
CA LEU A 112 9.55 -4.61 23.55
C LEU A 112 8.79 -3.31 23.23
N TRP A 113 7.81 -3.42 22.35
CA TRP A 113 6.94 -2.33 21.93
C TRP A 113 5.52 -2.59 22.42
N GLN A 114 4.94 -1.61 23.09
CA GLN A 114 3.55 -1.65 23.53
C GLN A 114 2.66 -0.99 22.48
N ILE A 115 1.77 -1.77 21.88
CA ILE A 115 0.86 -1.28 20.85
C ILE A 115 -0.54 -1.22 21.44
N ILE A 116 -1.05 0.00 21.61
CA ILE A 116 -2.43 0.26 22.02
C ILE A 116 -3.33 0.08 20.80
N VAL A 117 -4.34 -0.75 20.96
CA VAL A 117 -5.34 -1.07 19.94
C VAL A 117 -6.70 -0.54 20.39
N ASP A 118 -7.41 0.09 19.47
CA ASP A 118 -8.76 0.59 19.72
C ASP A 118 -9.73 0.11 18.64
N THR A 119 -11.00 0.50 18.77
CA THR A 119 -12.08 0.09 17.85
C THR A 119 -11.92 0.63 16.42
N PHE A 120 -10.98 1.55 16.18
CA PHE A 120 -10.65 2.06 14.84
C PHE A 120 -9.44 1.35 14.22
N THR A 121 -8.69 0.59 15.01
CA THR A 121 -7.58 -0.20 14.50
C THR A 121 -8.13 -1.33 13.63
N THR A 122 -7.57 -1.45 12.42
CA THR A 122 -7.94 -2.53 11.49
C THR A 122 -6.79 -3.51 11.35
N VAL A 123 -7.12 -4.79 11.15
CA VAL A 123 -6.16 -5.89 11.08
C VAL A 123 -6.28 -6.59 9.74
N TRP A 124 -5.14 -6.83 9.11
CA TRP A 124 -5.02 -7.66 7.94
C TRP A 124 -4.18 -8.90 8.24
N LYS A 125 -4.70 -10.08 7.91
CA LYS A 125 -4.00 -11.38 7.96
C LYS A 125 -4.61 -12.27 6.88
N GLY A 126 -4.03 -12.24 5.68
CA GLY A 126 -4.61 -12.90 4.49
C GLY A 126 -5.96 -12.29 4.04
N GLY A 127 -6.29 -11.10 4.53
CA GLY A 127 -7.60 -10.45 4.40
C GLY A 127 -7.94 -9.63 5.64
N GLU A 128 -9.00 -8.82 5.60
CA GLU A 128 -9.48 -8.11 6.79
C GLU A 128 -9.97 -9.12 7.85
N ARG A 129 -9.53 -8.93 9.09
CA ARG A 129 -9.82 -9.78 10.23
C ARG A 129 -10.05 -8.95 11.49
N GLU A 130 -10.56 -9.60 12.53
CA GLU A 130 -10.59 -9.04 13.88
C GLU A 130 -9.25 -9.29 14.61
N LEU A 131 -9.08 -8.65 15.77
CA LEU A 131 -7.83 -8.70 16.54
C LEU A 131 -7.53 -10.10 17.10
N ASP A 132 -8.55 -10.92 17.30
CA ASP A 132 -8.45 -12.29 17.80
C ASP A 132 -7.81 -13.27 16.81
N ALA A 133 -7.77 -12.93 15.52
CA ALA A 133 -7.07 -13.70 14.50
C ALA A 133 -5.54 -13.66 14.64
N LEU A 134 -5.00 -12.71 15.41
CA LEU A 134 -3.57 -12.60 15.69
C LEU A 134 -3.14 -13.66 16.70
N GLN A 135 -2.03 -14.32 16.39
CA GLN A 135 -1.44 -15.39 17.17
C GLN A 135 -0.05 -14.99 17.68
N ILE A 136 0.30 -15.46 18.88
CA ILE A 136 1.66 -15.31 19.39
C ILE A 136 2.63 -15.98 18.39
N GLY A 137 3.70 -15.28 18.04
CA GLY A 137 4.64 -15.67 16.99
C GLY A 137 4.39 -15.03 15.63
N ASP A 138 3.22 -14.40 15.40
CA ASP A 138 2.98 -13.65 14.16
C ASP A 138 3.96 -12.49 14.03
N GLU A 139 4.49 -12.26 12.82
CA GLU A 139 5.20 -11.04 12.47
C GLU A 139 4.17 -9.93 12.21
N ILE A 140 4.13 -8.93 13.08
CA ILE A 140 3.18 -7.82 13.01
C ILE A 140 3.90 -6.56 12.55
N MET A 141 3.46 -6.01 11.43
CA MET A 141 3.76 -4.65 11.02
C MET A 141 2.67 -3.70 11.50
N VAL A 142 3.05 -2.60 12.14
CA VAL A 142 2.14 -1.61 12.73
C VAL A 142 2.40 -0.26 12.11
N ARG A 143 1.37 0.35 11.51
CA ARG A 143 1.34 1.79 11.24
C ARG A 143 0.53 2.45 12.34
N GLY A 144 1.14 3.41 13.04
CA GLY A 144 0.51 4.01 14.20
C GLY A 144 1.11 5.35 14.58
N TRP A 145 0.46 6.01 15.53
CA TRP A 145 0.95 7.23 16.16
C TRP A 145 1.89 6.88 17.31
N GLY A 146 3.04 7.54 17.38
CA GLY A 146 3.98 7.38 18.48
C GLY A 146 4.86 8.62 18.66
N GLY A 147 5.35 8.81 19.88
CA GLY A 147 6.44 9.76 20.12
C GLY A 147 7.75 9.19 19.60
N THR A 148 8.62 10.04 19.06
CA THR A 148 10.00 9.67 18.79
C THR A 148 10.65 9.18 20.08
N GLY A 149 11.19 7.96 20.08
CA GLY A 149 11.86 7.37 21.25
C GLY A 149 10.95 6.69 22.28
N THR A 150 9.63 6.67 22.09
CA THR A 150 8.72 5.95 23.00
C THR A 150 8.43 4.53 22.51
N SER A 151 8.50 3.54 23.40
CA SER A 151 8.11 2.15 23.08
C SER A 151 6.60 1.94 22.94
N THR A 152 5.78 2.95 23.28
CA THR A 152 4.32 2.87 23.19
C THR A 152 3.81 3.53 21.92
N ARG A 153 2.89 2.87 21.20
CA ARG A 153 2.26 3.40 19.98
C ARG A 153 0.78 3.09 19.97
N ARG A 154 -0.04 4.01 19.43
CA ARG A 154 -1.45 3.73 19.12
C ARG A 154 -1.56 3.27 17.66
N ALA A 155 -2.03 2.05 17.45
CA ALA A 155 -2.18 1.48 16.11
C ALA A 155 -3.27 2.20 15.31
N LEU A 156 -3.01 2.39 14.02
CA LEU A 156 -4.02 2.73 13.02
C LEU A 156 -4.34 1.51 12.17
N ARG A 157 -3.31 0.72 11.87
CA ARG A 157 -3.39 -0.42 10.96
C ARG A 157 -2.34 -1.46 11.34
N LEU A 158 -2.75 -2.71 11.35
CA LEU A 158 -1.93 -3.88 11.63
C LEU A 158 -1.93 -4.80 10.41
N TRP A 159 -0.76 -5.31 10.04
CA TRP A 159 -0.61 -6.37 9.06
C TRP A 159 0.18 -7.51 9.68
N ALA A 160 -0.40 -8.70 9.70
CA ALA A 160 0.25 -9.91 10.20
C ALA A 160 0.75 -10.76 9.04
N ASN A 161 2.00 -11.22 9.16
CA ASN A 161 2.66 -12.14 8.22
C ASN A 161 2.58 -11.68 6.76
N LEU A 162 2.49 -10.36 6.51
CA LEU A 162 2.37 -9.83 5.15
C LEU A 162 3.66 -10.07 4.38
N THR A 163 3.58 -10.65 3.19
CA THR A 163 4.74 -10.92 2.37
C THR A 163 4.49 -10.58 0.91
N ARG A 164 5.56 -10.42 0.15
CA ARG A 164 5.53 -10.27 -1.30
C ARG A 164 6.61 -11.09 -1.95
N VAL A 165 6.23 -11.75 -3.04
CA VAL A 165 7.10 -12.56 -3.88
C VAL A 165 7.05 -11.99 -5.29
N HIS A 166 8.22 -11.64 -5.83
CA HIS A 166 8.41 -11.37 -7.24
C HIS A 166 9.31 -12.44 -7.83
N GLY A 167 8.98 -12.92 -9.03
CA GLY A 167 9.73 -14.03 -9.61
C GLY A 167 9.13 -14.56 -10.89
N ILE A 168 9.62 -15.74 -11.29
CA ILE A 168 9.17 -16.46 -12.48
C ILE A 168 8.38 -17.69 -12.06
N GLY A 169 7.22 -17.91 -12.68
CA GLY A 169 6.50 -19.17 -12.56
C GLY A 169 7.33 -20.31 -13.13
N VAL A 170 7.56 -21.36 -12.35
CA VAL A 170 8.34 -22.54 -12.76
C VAL A 170 7.51 -23.81 -12.84
N GLU A 171 6.44 -23.91 -12.06
CA GLU A 171 5.54 -25.05 -12.08
C GLU A 171 4.13 -24.60 -11.70
N THR A 172 3.12 -25.11 -12.40
CA THR A 172 1.71 -24.84 -12.10
C THR A 172 0.99 -26.17 -11.92
N SER A 173 0.37 -26.34 -10.76
CA SER A 173 -0.54 -27.46 -10.49
C SER A 173 -1.99 -26.98 -10.41
N ASN A 174 -2.92 -27.88 -10.15
CA ASN A 174 -4.33 -27.50 -9.92
C ASN A 174 -4.55 -26.76 -8.59
N SER A 175 -3.55 -26.68 -7.70
CA SER A 175 -3.78 -26.17 -6.35
C SER A 175 -2.67 -25.32 -5.71
N CYS A 176 -1.47 -25.31 -6.32
CA CYS A 176 -0.36 -24.44 -5.96
C CYS A 176 0.53 -24.06 -7.16
N TRP A 177 1.17 -22.89 -7.08
CA TRP A 177 2.03 -22.34 -8.13
C TRP A 177 3.40 -22.32 -7.48
N ARG A 178 4.40 -22.79 -8.20
CA ARG A 178 5.78 -22.64 -7.76
C ARG A 178 6.37 -21.46 -8.49
N VAL A 179 6.84 -20.51 -7.71
CA VAL A 179 7.45 -19.29 -8.20
C VAL A 179 8.89 -19.30 -7.73
N ARG A 180 9.81 -19.31 -8.68
CA ARG A 180 11.22 -19.03 -8.39
C ARG A 180 11.34 -17.54 -8.22
N GLY A 181 11.34 -17.13 -6.95
CA GLY A 181 11.35 -15.75 -6.53
C GLY A 181 12.51 -15.47 -5.59
N GLY A 182 12.76 -14.21 -5.38
CA GLY A 182 13.87 -13.75 -4.57
C GLY A 182 14.20 -12.33 -4.92
N GLN A 183 14.71 -11.60 -3.94
CA GLN A 183 15.30 -10.31 -4.22
C GLN A 183 16.52 -10.49 -5.09
N CYS A 184 16.85 -9.45 -5.86
CA CYS A 184 17.97 -9.46 -6.77
C CYS A 184 19.33 -9.70 -6.07
N HIS A 185 19.38 -9.84 -4.74
CA HIS A 185 20.59 -10.11 -3.95
C HIS A 185 20.39 -11.15 -2.84
N GLY A 186 19.29 -11.90 -2.89
CA GLY A 186 19.06 -13.07 -2.06
C GLY A 186 19.35 -14.37 -2.82
N GLU A 187 19.40 -15.49 -2.11
CA GLU A 187 19.32 -16.79 -2.75
C GLU A 187 17.98 -16.89 -3.50
N GLU A 188 18.00 -17.37 -4.74
CA GLU A 188 16.76 -17.76 -5.42
C GLU A 188 16.10 -18.87 -4.59
N LYS A 189 14.83 -18.67 -4.26
CA LYS A 189 14.03 -19.62 -3.53
C LYS A 189 12.79 -19.96 -4.32
N GLU A 190 12.35 -21.19 -4.21
CA GLU A 190 11.08 -21.61 -4.77
C GLU A 190 10.02 -21.44 -3.71
N TYR A 191 9.03 -20.61 -4.03
CA TYR A 191 7.88 -20.33 -3.18
C TYR A 191 6.70 -21.16 -3.67
N GLU A 192 6.04 -21.85 -2.74
CA GLU A 192 4.74 -22.44 -2.97
C GLU A 192 3.65 -21.39 -2.72
N ILE A 193 2.85 -21.13 -3.75
CA ILE A 193 1.80 -20.13 -3.71
C ILE A 193 0.44 -20.83 -3.71
N LEU A 194 -0.30 -20.67 -2.62
CA LEU A 194 -1.66 -21.16 -2.48
C LEU A 194 -2.63 -20.06 -2.91
N TRP A 195 -3.63 -20.39 -3.74
CA TRP A 195 -4.60 -19.41 -4.27
C TRP A 195 -6.07 -19.81 -4.10
N ARG A 196 -6.33 -20.89 -3.33
CA ARG A 196 -7.64 -21.58 -3.29
C ARG A 196 -8.83 -20.68 -2.92
N SER A 197 -8.58 -19.47 -2.40
CA SER A 197 -9.60 -18.49 -2.08
C SER A 197 -9.18 -17.04 -2.41
N LEU A 198 -8.64 -16.78 -3.60
CA LEU A 198 -8.31 -15.40 -4.03
C LEU A 198 -9.61 -14.59 -4.23
N PRO A 199 -9.89 -13.55 -3.42
CA PRO A 199 -11.06 -12.71 -3.63
C PRO A 199 -10.84 -11.67 -4.75
N GLN A 200 -9.59 -11.41 -5.15
CA GLN A 200 -9.24 -10.45 -6.19
C GLN A 200 -8.04 -10.93 -7.00
N ARG A 201 -8.22 -11.05 -8.32
CA ARG A 201 -7.19 -11.35 -9.32
C ARG A 201 -6.98 -10.09 -10.16
N ILE A 202 -5.73 -9.71 -10.44
CA ILE A 202 -5.47 -8.53 -11.28
C ILE A 202 -4.48 -8.91 -12.37
N ASP A 203 -4.98 -8.97 -13.60
CA ASP A 203 -4.10 -9.00 -14.77
C ASP A 203 -3.52 -7.60 -15.01
N PHE A 204 -2.21 -7.49 -15.24
CA PHE A 204 -1.57 -6.19 -15.50
C PHE A 204 -2.08 -5.54 -16.79
N HIS A 205 -2.68 -6.30 -17.71
CA HIS A 205 -3.05 -5.79 -19.03
C HIS A 205 -4.40 -5.12 -19.13
N SER A 206 -5.38 -5.48 -18.30
CA SER A 206 -6.75 -4.97 -18.50
C SER A 206 -7.04 -3.68 -17.75
N GLY A 207 -6.25 -3.29 -16.73
CA GLY A 207 -6.52 -2.10 -15.90
C GLY A 207 -7.82 -2.18 -15.05
N ASP A 208 -8.76 -3.03 -15.48
CA ASP A 208 -9.95 -3.44 -14.79
C ASP A 208 -9.74 -4.86 -14.24
N PRO A 209 -9.99 -5.09 -12.95
CA PRO A 209 -10.01 -6.44 -12.39
C PRO A 209 -11.16 -7.20 -13.04
N LEU A 210 -10.87 -8.09 -13.99
CA LEU A 210 -11.85 -9.05 -14.47
C LEU A 210 -12.05 -10.08 -13.34
N PRO A 211 -13.23 -10.12 -12.71
CA PRO A 211 -13.44 -10.88 -11.48
C PRO A 211 -13.36 -12.41 -11.66
N GLU A 212 -13.29 -12.91 -12.89
CA GLU A 212 -13.44 -14.34 -13.18
C GLU A 212 -12.48 -14.91 -14.22
N ALA A 213 -11.52 -14.12 -14.75
CA ALA A 213 -10.50 -14.72 -15.62
C ALA A 213 -9.68 -15.74 -14.80
N GLU A 214 -9.58 -16.96 -15.31
CA GLU A 214 -8.67 -17.97 -14.80
C GLU A 214 -7.24 -17.42 -14.96
N LEU A 215 -6.59 -17.08 -13.84
CA LEU A 215 -5.22 -16.58 -13.88
C LEU A 215 -4.31 -17.79 -14.13
N ASP A 216 -4.16 -18.14 -15.40
CA ASP A 216 -3.26 -19.19 -15.86
C ASP A 216 -1.82 -18.67 -15.84
N ILE A 217 -1.15 -18.82 -14.70
CA ILE A 217 0.29 -18.55 -14.59
C ILE A 217 1.02 -19.71 -15.29
N ARG A 218 1.75 -19.39 -16.36
CA ARG A 218 2.53 -20.36 -17.11
C ARG A 218 3.98 -20.32 -16.67
N GLU A 219 4.69 -21.39 -16.98
CA GLU A 219 6.14 -21.41 -16.86
C GLU A 219 6.75 -20.25 -17.68
N GLY A 220 7.68 -19.52 -17.06
CA GLY A 220 8.36 -18.37 -17.68
C GLY A 220 7.65 -17.03 -17.48
N ASP A 221 6.40 -17.01 -17.04
CA ASP A 221 5.68 -15.78 -16.71
C ASP A 221 6.31 -15.11 -15.50
N PHE A 222 6.45 -13.79 -15.56
CA PHE A 222 6.81 -13.01 -14.40
C PHE A 222 5.57 -12.73 -13.55
N VAL A 223 5.69 -12.91 -12.24
CA VAL A 223 4.60 -12.73 -11.30
C VAL A 223 5.01 -11.84 -10.15
N ASP A 224 4.06 -11.05 -9.68
CA ASP A 224 4.16 -10.22 -8.48
C ASP A 224 2.99 -10.58 -7.55
N ILE A 225 3.31 -11.16 -6.40
CA ILE A 225 2.35 -11.79 -5.51
C ILE A 225 2.43 -11.11 -4.16
N ILE A 226 1.28 -10.71 -3.62
CA ILE A 226 1.15 -10.19 -2.26
C ILE A 226 0.23 -11.12 -1.48
N GLY A 227 0.65 -11.52 -0.29
CA GLY A 227 -0.07 -12.54 0.47
C GLY A 227 0.34 -12.64 1.93
N GLU A 228 -0.26 -13.60 2.60
CA GLU A 228 0.10 -14.00 3.95
C GLU A 228 1.17 -15.09 3.87
N SER A 229 2.26 -14.91 4.60
CA SER A 229 3.28 -15.93 4.82
C SER A 229 2.73 -16.99 5.76
N LEU A 230 2.67 -18.24 5.31
CA LEU A 230 2.32 -19.41 6.12
C LEU A 230 3.56 -20.17 6.60
N GLY A 231 4.74 -19.69 6.21
CA GLY A 231 6.03 -20.33 6.44
C GLY A 231 7.11 -19.70 5.56
N PRO A 232 8.37 -20.12 5.69
CA PRO A 232 9.50 -19.46 5.03
C PRO A 232 9.36 -19.35 3.50
N TYR A 233 8.66 -20.30 2.87
CA TYR A 233 8.48 -20.35 1.42
C TYR A 233 7.05 -20.73 0.99
N VAL A 234 6.06 -20.52 1.86
CA VAL A 234 4.65 -20.80 1.54
C VAL A 234 3.85 -19.52 1.70
N VAL A 235 3.15 -19.12 0.65
CA VAL A 235 2.38 -17.88 0.62
C VAL A 235 0.93 -18.18 0.25
N ASN A 236 0.01 -17.78 1.13
CA ASN A 236 -1.39 -17.68 0.78
C ASN A 236 -1.59 -16.37 0.01
N ALA A 237 -1.66 -16.46 -1.31
CA ALA A 237 -1.81 -15.30 -2.17
C ALA A 237 -3.16 -14.63 -1.90
N THR A 238 -3.11 -13.30 -1.80
CA THR A 238 -4.31 -12.45 -1.73
C THR A 238 -4.43 -11.54 -2.94
N ARG A 239 -3.29 -11.28 -3.59
CA ARG A 239 -3.19 -10.57 -4.86
C ARG A 239 -2.10 -11.20 -5.68
N VAL A 240 -2.38 -11.32 -6.96
CA VAL A 240 -1.41 -11.73 -7.95
C VAL A 240 -1.56 -10.84 -9.15
N ALA A 241 -0.42 -10.43 -9.67
CA ALA A 241 -0.31 -9.81 -10.96
C ALA A 241 0.71 -10.57 -11.81
N ARG A 242 0.40 -10.74 -13.09
CA ARG A 242 1.11 -11.64 -14.02
C ARG A 242 1.48 -10.90 -15.30
N MET A 243 2.77 -10.87 -15.62
CA MET A 243 3.28 -10.45 -16.92
C MET A 243 3.72 -11.67 -17.72
N PRO A 244 3.09 -11.93 -18.88
CA PRO A 244 3.48 -13.05 -19.71
C PRO A 244 4.95 -13.01 -20.11
N GLY A 245 5.62 -14.17 -20.12
CA GLY A 245 7.05 -14.26 -20.45
C GLY A 245 7.39 -13.68 -21.84
N SER A 246 6.45 -13.71 -22.78
CA SER A 246 6.56 -13.12 -24.12
C SER A 246 6.63 -11.59 -24.14
N MET A 247 6.28 -10.92 -23.04
CA MET A 247 6.30 -9.46 -22.90
C MET A 247 7.55 -8.92 -22.19
N ARG A 248 8.61 -9.73 -22.09
CA ARG A 248 9.95 -9.21 -21.77
C ARG A 248 10.43 -8.35 -22.93
N GLU A 249 10.23 -7.04 -22.81
CA GLU A 249 10.75 -6.10 -23.79
C GLU A 249 12.28 -5.99 -23.67
N PRO A 250 13.03 -6.09 -24.78
CA PRO A 250 14.47 -5.93 -24.76
C PRO A 250 14.85 -4.51 -24.35
N LEU A 251 15.94 -4.34 -23.57
CA LEU A 251 16.43 -3.02 -23.13
C LEU A 251 16.56 -1.98 -24.26
N SER A 252 16.85 -2.43 -25.48
CA SER A 252 16.98 -1.57 -26.66
C SER A 252 15.68 -0.88 -27.08
N SER A 253 14.51 -1.35 -26.65
CA SER A 253 13.22 -0.71 -26.95
C SER A 253 12.86 0.42 -25.99
N TYR A 254 13.60 0.59 -24.88
CA TYR A 254 13.33 1.66 -23.93
C TYR A 254 14.07 2.93 -24.31
N PRO A 255 13.34 4.05 -24.54
CA PRO A 255 14.01 5.34 -24.54
C PRO A 255 14.60 5.50 -23.14
N GLN A 256 15.94 5.60 -23.06
CA GLN A 256 16.62 5.92 -21.81
C GLN A 256 15.96 7.19 -21.27
N GLY A 257 15.19 7.04 -20.20
CA GLY A 257 14.38 8.14 -19.70
C GLY A 257 15.31 9.31 -19.37
N ALA A 258 15.03 10.49 -19.93
CA ALA A 258 15.87 11.66 -19.71
C ALA A 258 15.95 11.94 -18.20
N VAL A 259 17.12 11.70 -17.61
CA VAL A 259 17.40 12.06 -16.22
C VAL A 259 17.52 13.57 -16.18
N ARG A 260 16.70 14.24 -15.36
CA ARG A 260 16.85 15.68 -15.15
C ARG A 260 18.00 15.88 -14.17
N ILE A 261 19.05 16.57 -14.62
CA ILE A 261 20.22 16.91 -13.82
C ILE A 261 20.16 18.40 -13.50
N ILE A 262 20.11 18.74 -12.21
CA ILE A 262 20.17 20.11 -11.71
C ILE A 262 21.59 20.32 -11.18
N ARG A 263 22.31 21.29 -11.74
CA ARG A 263 23.69 21.62 -11.32
C ARG A 263 23.69 22.89 -10.48
N THR A 264 24.31 22.80 -9.31
CA THR A 264 24.61 23.90 -8.41
C THR A 264 26.12 23.92 -8.14
N GLN A 265 26.67 25.01 -7.60
CA GLN A 265 28.11 25.09 -7.33
C GLN A 265 28.56 23.93 -6.42
N GLY A 266 29.35 23.00 -6.96
CA GLY A 266 29.90 21.84 -6.25
C GLY A 266 28.95 20.65 -6.08
N SER A 267 27.76 20.65 -6.69
CA SER A 267 26.80 19.54 -6.57
C SER A 267 25.87 19.35 -7.77
N CYS A 268 25.55 18.09 -8.05
CA CYS A 268 24.61 17.65 -9.07
C CYS A 268 23.47 16.88 -8.42
N THR A 269 22.23 17.32 -8.64
CA THR A 269 21.03 16.60 -8.26
C THR A 269 20.46 15.87 -9.47
N TYR A 270 20.47 14.55 -9.42
CA TYR A 270 19.87 13.66 -10.41
C TYR A 270 18.43 13.36 -10.00
N VAL A 271 17.49 13.56 -10.92
CA VAL A 271 16.07 13.38 -10.66
C VAL A 271 15.51 12.28 -11.58
N TYR A 272 14.97 11.25 -10.95
CA TYR A 272 14.39 10.07 -11.60
C TYR A 272 12.88 10.04 -11.35
N GLN A 273 12.09 9.79 -12.39
CA GLN A 273 10.64 9.58 -12.28
C GLN A 273 10.27 8.19 -12.76
N GLY A 274 9.37 7.55 -12.02
CA GLY A 274 8.95 6.18 -12.22
C GLY A 274 7.97 5.78 -11.11
N HIS A 275 8.01 4.52 -10.70
CA HIS A 275 7.29 4.10 -9.50
C HIS A 275 8.22 3.47 -8.47
N ALA A 276 7.85 3.61 -7.20
CA ALA A 276 8.44 2.87 -6.10
C ALA A 276 7.68 1.56 -5.94
N ARG A 277 8.38 0.46 -5.67
CA ARG A 277 7.76 -0.79 -5.18
C ARG A 277 8.14 -1.01 -3.73
N TRP A 278 7.85 -2.19 -3.20
CA TRP A 278 8.27 -2.57 -1.87
C TRP A 278 8.77 -4.01 -1.79
N PHE A 279 9.69 -4.26 -0.87
CA PHE A 279 10.29 -5.57 -0.64
C PHE A 279 10.32 -5.92 0.86
N ASN A 280 10.47 -7.21 1.13
CA ASN A 280 10.62 -7.74 2.49
C ASN A 280 12.08 -7.62 2.94
N CYS A 281 12.33 -7.00 4.08
CA CYS A 281 13.70 -6.73 4.50
C CYS A 281 13.87 -7.21 5.93
N ALA A 282 14.53 -8.36 6.10
CA ALA A 282 14.81 -8.94 7.42
C ALA A 282 16.00 -8.21 8.10
N ALA A 283 16.07 -8.29 9.41
CA ALA A 283 17.15 -7.66 10.17
C ALA A 283 18.53 -8.16 9.71
N GLY A 284 19.44 -7.23 9.39
CA GLY A 284 20.77 -7.55 8.89
C GLY A 284 20.82 -8.13 7.47
N ALA A 285 19.68 -8.21 6.78
CA ALA A 285 19.62 -8.64 5.40
C ALA A 285 20.04 -7.51 4.42
N GLY A 286 19.95 -7.83 3.14
CA GLY A 286 20.27 -6.96 2.02
C GLY A 286 21.76 -6.81 1.74
N ARG A 287 22.07 -6.19 0.60
CA ARG A 287 23.45 -5.97 0.10
C ARG A 287 24.34 -5.28 1.12
N CYS A 288 23.80 -4.33 1.88
CA CYS A 288 24.55 -3.58 2.89
C CYS A 288 24.61 -4.26 4.26
N ARG A 289 23.83 -5.33 4.49
CA ARG A 289 23.70 -6.02 5.79
C ARG A 289 23.26 -5.10 6.93
N THR A 290 22.54 -4.03 6.61
CA THR A 290 22.09 -2.99 7.55
C THR A 290 20.59 -2.80 7.55
N CYS A 291 19.85 -3.71 6.90
CA CYS A 291 18.41 -3.66 6.94
C CYS A 291 17.88 -3.77 8.37
N ASP A 292 16.85 -2.96 8.70
CA ASP A 292 16.19 -2.99 10.00
C ASP A 292 14.67 -2.89 9.83
N PRO A 293 13.89 -3.94 10.13
CA PRO A 293 12.45 -3.96 9.87
C PRO A 293 11.64 -3.03 10.78
N VAL A 294 12.24 -2.39 11.80
CA VAL A 294 11.60 -1.28 12.54
C VAL A 294 11.90 0.10 11.96
N ASN A 295 12.77 0.19 10.96
CA ASN A 295 13.10 1.44 10.29
C ASN A 295 12.21 1.65 9.04
N SER A 296 11.42 2.71 9.07
CA SER A 296 10.49 3.11 8.02
C SER A 296 11.09 4.10 7.00
N ALA A 297 12.43 4.21 6.95
CA ALA A 297 13.19 5.09 6.06
C ALA A 297 14.33 4.34 5.34
N GLN A 298 14.03 3.17 4.78
CA GLN A 298 14.99 2.30 4.09
C GLN A 298 14.52 1.89 2.69
N ALA A 299 15.47 1.73 1.76
CA ALA A 299 15.19 1.28 0.41
C ALA A 299 16.37 0.54 -0.22
N ALA A 300 16.09 -0.07 -1.36
CA ALA A 300 17.05 -0.67 -2.25
C ALA A 300 17.27 0.23 -3.48
N TRP A 301 18.50 0.30 -3.97
CA TRP A 301 18.88 1.10 -5.14
C TRP A 301 19.48 0.23 -6.25
N PRO A 302 19.18 0.46 -7.55
CA PRO A 302 19.51 -0.48 -8.61
C PRO A 302 20.98 -0.43 -9.09
N ALA A 303 21.75 0.57 -8.66
CA ALA A 303 23.13 0.75 -9.08
C ALA A 303 24.05 0.98 -7.87
N MET A 304 24.68 -0.08 -7.37
CA MET A 304 25.58 -0.01 -6.20
C MET A 304 26.95 -0.64 -6.45
N ASP A 305 27.05 -1.61 -7.37
CA ASP A 305 28.28 -2.32 -7.72
C ASP A 305 28.69 -1.99 -9.16
N ARG A 306 29.99 -2.00 -9.47
CA ARG A 306 30.52 -1.76 -10.83
C ARG A 306 31.09 -3.04 -11.45
N CYS A 307 30.27 -4.05 -11.67
CA CYS A 307 30.72 -5.33 -12.24
C CYS A 307 30.30 -5.55 -13.71
N GLY A 308 29.51 -4.65 -14.31
CA GLY A 308 29.08 -4.70 -15.71
C GLY A 308 27.77 -5.44 -16.00
N SER A 309 27.15 -6.10 -15.01
CA SER A 309 25.86 -6.80 -15.17
C SER A 309 24.98 -6.74 -13.93
N CYS A 310 23.68 -6.57 -14.12
CA CYS A 310 22.66 -6.71 -13.07
C CYS A 310 22.37 -8.20 -12.87
N ALA A 311 22.94 -8.78 -11.82
CA ALA A 311 22.84 -10.20 -11.49
C ALA A 311 22.68 -10.40 -9.98
N TRP A 312 22.37 -11.64 -9.57
CA TRP A 312 22.13 -11.96 -8.16
C TRP A 312 23.33 -11.61 -7.24
N ASN A 313 24.54 -11.74 -7.77
CA ASN A 313 25.79 -11.43 -7.06
C ASN A 313 26.28 -9.98 -7.28
N CYS A 314 25.59 -9.17 -8.08
CA CYS A 314 26.04 -7.84 -8.44
C CYS A 314 24.92 -6.84 -8.78
N CYS A 315 24.94 -5.74 -8.05
CA CYS A 315 24.07 -4.59 -8.21
C CYS A 315 24.55 -3.60 -9.29
N ASP A 316 24.68 -4.05 -10.54
CA ASP A 316 25.00 -3.15 -11.65
C ASP A 316 23.85 -3.06 -12.66
N CYS A 317 22.72 -2.53 -12.20
CA CYS A 317 21.57 -2.22 -13.05
C CYS A 317 21.61 -0.76 -13.54
N SER A 318 22.79 -0.12 -13.47
CA SER A 318 23.05 1.25 -13.93
C SER A 318 22.83 1.44 -15.44
N ARG A 319 22.86 0.35 -16.22
CA ARG A 319 22.55 0.33 -17.66
C ARG A 319 21.11 -0.09 -17.95
N GLY A 320 20.28 -0.18 -16.90
CA GLY A 320 18.86 -0.43 -17.00
C GLY A 320 18.11 0.76 -17.60
N CYS A 321 16.79 0.66 -17.64
CA CYS A 321 15.92 1.60 -18.35
C CYS A 321 15.99 3.07 -17.91
N ARG A 322 16.58 3.39 -16.74
CA ARG A 322 16.64 4.76 -16.20
C ARG A 322 18.05 5.29 -15.96
N ASN A 323 19.09 4.54 -16.31
CA ASN A 323 20.48 4.96 -16.17
C ASN A 323 20.82 5.59 -14.81
N GLN A 324 20.53 4.88 -13.72
CA GLN A 324 20.72 5.42 -12.39
C GLN A 324 22.19 5.51 -11.99
N VAL A 325 22.55 6.61 -11.32
CA VAL A 325 23.89 6.83 -10.77
C VAL A 325 24.22 5.81 -9.71
N TYR A 326 25.51 5.48 -9.59
CA TYR A 326 25.98 4.58 -8.55
C TYR A 326 25.90 5.22 -7.16
N LEU A 327 25.38 4.45 -6.20
CA LEU A 327 25.31 4.83 -4.79
C LEU A 327 26.01 3.80 -3.91
N THR A 328 26.61 4.29 -2.82
CA THR A 328 27.17 3.43 -1.78
C THR A 328 26.11 3.07 -0.74
N CYS A 329 26.34 1.99 -0.01
CA CYS A 329 25.56 1.66 1.19
C CYS A 329 25.49 2.84 2.15
N GLY A 330 24.31 3.09 2.73
CA GLY A 330 24.06 4.18 3.67
C GLY A 330 23.82 5.55 3.02
N HIS A 331 23.91 5.67 1.69
CA HIS A 331 23.58 6.93 1.02
C HIS A 331 22.11 7.29 1.22
N SER A 332 21.82 8.59 1.40
CA SER A 332 20.45 9.09 1.57
C SER A 332 19.91 9.65 0.25
N VAL A 333 18.69 9.27 -0.11
CA VAL A 333 17.97 9.80 -1.27
C VAL A 333 16.63 10.39 -0.84
N LEU A 334 16.18 11.44 -1.51
CA LEU A 334 14.86 12.02 -1.28
C LEU A 334 13.86 11.32 -2.20
N VAL A 335 12.89 10.63 -1.61
CA VAL A 335 11.78 10.03 -2.36
C VAL A 335 10.54 10.87 -2.14
N LYS A 336 9.92 11.31 -3.23
CA LYS A 336 8.68 12.06 -3.25
C LYS A 336 7.59 11.25 -3.94
N ASP A 337 6.52 11.00 -3.22
CA ASP A 337 5.28 10.49 -3.78
C ASP A 337 4.63 11.57 -4.64
N LEU A 338 4.46 11.29 -5.94
CA LEU A 338 3.88 12.24 -6.90
C LEU A 338 2.36 12.31 -6.81
N CYS A 339 1.70 11.32 -6.21
CA CYS A 339 0.26 11.31 -6.02
C CYS A 339 -0.18 12.13 -4.81
N THR A 340 0.59 12.10 -3.72
CA THR A 340 0.25 12.80 -2.46
C THR A 340 1.10 14.03 -2.19
N GLY A 341 2.26 14.16 -2.86
CA GLY A 341 3.25 15.20 -2.58
C GLY A 341 4.11 14.92 -1.34
N THR A 342 3.86 13.82 -0.62
CA THR A 342 4.63 13.42 0.58
C THR A 342 6.06 13.08 0.19
N ALA A 343 7.05 13.51 0.98
CA ALA A 343 8.45 13.21 0.71
C ALA A 343 9.19 12.76 1.97
N ARG A 344 10.20 11.89 1.81
CA ARG A 344 11.06 11.42 2.90
C ARG A 344 12.49 11.20 2.42
N GLN A 345 13.45 11.52 3.28
CA GLN A 345 14.82 11.05 3.12
C GLN A 345 14.91 9.58 3.52
N ILE A 346 15.51 8.77 2.65
CA ILE A 346 15.53 7.32 2.75
C ILE A 346 16.97 6.84 2.58
N THR A 347 17.40 5.95 3.46
CA THR A 347 18.73 5.35 3.41
C THR A 347 18.73 4.12 2.50
N ILE A 348 19.72 4.04 1.61
CA ILE A 348 19.94 2.86 0.78
C ILE A 348 20.63 1.76 1.59
N VAL A 349 19.96 0.63 1.73
CA VAL A 349 20.41 -0.53 2.54
C VAL A 349 20.49 -1.83 1.75
N ASP A 350 19.98 -1.83 0.52
CA ASP A 350 19.96 -3.00 -0.34
C ASP A 350 20.04 -2.58 -1.81
N CYS A 351 20.05 -3.56 -2.71
CA CYS A 351 19.98 -3.33 -4.13
C CYS A 351 18.68 -3.83 -4.77
N GLY A 352 18.24 -3.06 -5.77
CA GLY A 352 16.98 -3.23 -6.48
C GLY A 352 16.40 -1.89 -6.88
N PRO A 353 15.46 -1.83 -7.84
CA PRO A 353 14.88 -2.94 -8.59
C PRO A 353 15.80 -3.48 -9.71
N ASN A 354 15.61 -4.72 -10.16
CA ASN A 354 16.24 -5.19 -11.41
C ASN A 354 15.59 -4.50 -12.62
N GLN A 355 16.30 -3.51 -13.16
CA GLN A 355 15.91 -2.74 -14.34
C GLN A 355 16.49 -3.26 -15.65
N VAL A 356 17.18 -4.40 -15.65
CA VAL A 356 17.74 -4.99 -16.88
C VAL A 356 16.72 -5.90 -17.54
N GLN A 357 15.94 -6.63 -16.74
CA GLN A 357 14.98 -7.62 -17.24
C GLN A 357 13.53 -7.13 -17.23
N TYR A 358 13.20 -6.13 -16.41
CA TYR A 358 11.81 -5.78 -16.11
C TYR A 358 11.55 -4.27 -16.12
N CYS A 359 11.76 -3.64 -17.28
CA CYS A 359 11.56 -2.20 -17.50
C CYS A 359 10.10 -1.73 -17.45
N THR A 360 9.18 -2.66 -17.73
CA THR A 360 7.73 -2.46 -17.78
C THR A 360 7.00 -3.25 -16.72
N ALA A 361 7.69 -3.66 -15.65
CA ALA A 361 7.01 -4.26 -14.50
C ALA A 361 5.97 -3.28 -13.97
N GLY A 362 4.76 -3.37 -14.51
CA GLY A 362 3.60 -2.72 -13.96
C GLY A 362 3.44 -3.19 -12.53
N CYS A 363 2.63 -2.47 -11.77
CA CYS A 363 2.44 -2.77 -10.37
C CYS A 363 1.01 -3.17 -10.02
N GLY A 364 0.27 -3.62 -11.04
CA GLY A 364 -0.95 -4.41 -10.90
C GLY A 364 -2.11 -3.57 -10.41
N TRP A 365 -1.93 -2.25 -10.35
CA TRP A 365 -2.94 -1.32 -9.90
C TRP A 365 -2.76 0.01 -10.63
N PRO A 366 -3.85 0.68 -11.04
CA PRO A 366 -3.77 2.03 -11.57
C PRO A 366 -3.24 2.95 -10.47
N ASP A 367 -1.99 3.32 -10.66
CA ASP A 367 -1.35 4.42 -9.99
C ASP A 367 -1.78 5.75 -10.62
N CYS A 368 -1.60 6.88 -9.92
CA CYS A 368 -2.12 8.18 -10.35
C CYS A 368 -1.50 8.66 -11.68
N LEU A 369 -0.24 8.33 -11.97
CA LEU A 369 0.46 8.70 -13.21
C LEU A 369 0.82 7.50 -14.10
N ARG A 370 0.54 6.26 -13.64
CA ARG A 370 0.74 5.01 -14.41
C ARG A 370 2.15 4.83 -14.97
N TYR A 371 3.20 5.23 -14.24
CA TYR A 371 4.58 4.93 -14.65
C TYR A 371 4.82 3.42 -14.69
N SER A 372 5.45 2.93 -15.76
CA SER A 372 5.73 1.51 -15.96
C SER A 372 7.08 1.04 -15.42
N THR A 373 8.00 1.96 -15.13
CA THR A 373 9.38 1.60 -14.74
C THR A 373 9.59 1.70 -13.23
N PRO A 374 9.99 0.61 -12.56
CA PRO A 374 10.36 0.66 -11.15
C PRO A 374 11.70 1.38 -11.02
N ILE A 375 11.82 2.38 -10.15
CA ILE A 375 13.07 3.14 -9.94
C ILE A 375 13.68 2.96 -8.55
N ILE A 376 12.91 2.47 -7.60
CA ILE A 376 13.37 2.21 -6.24
C ILE A 376 12.47 1.15 -5.61
N ASP A 377 13.04 0.25 -4.81
CA ASP A 377 12.27 -0.69 -4.01
C ASP A 377 12.35 -0.26 -2.55
N LEU A 378 11.24 0.13 -1.94
CA LEU A 378 11.19 0.58 -0.55
C LEU A 378 11.08 -0.63 0.40
N THR A 379 11.59 -0.55 1.62
CA THR A 379 11.21 -1.58 2.60
C THR A 379 9.71 -1.52 2.85
N ARG A 380 9.08 -2.66 3.15
CA ARG A 380 7.63 -2.74 3.45
C ARG A 380 7.18 -1.69 4.50
N PRO A 381 7.89 -1.44 5.61
CA PRO A 381 7.56 -0.35 6.55
C PRO A 381 7.63 1.05 5.92
N THR A 382 8.64 1.30 5.09
CA THR A 382 8.83 2.58 4.38
C THR A 382 7.69 2.85 3.40
N PHE A 383 7.26 1.83 2.66
CA PHE A 383 6.12 1.93 1.76
C PHE A 383 4.82 2.27 2.50
N ALA A 384 4.55 1.60 3.63
CA ALA A 384 3.37 1.87 4.44
C ALA A 384 3.41 3.27 5.10
N TRP A 385 4.60 3.82 5.34
CA TRP A 385 4.76 5.16 5.88
C TRP A 385 4.22 6.24 4.93
N PHE A 386 4.42 6.09 3.61
CA PHE A 386 3.82 6.97 2.59
C PHE A 386 2.28 6.92 2.56
N GLY A 387 1.65 6.06 3.37
CA GLY A 387 0.20 6.01 3.57
C GLY A 387 -0.51 4.99 2.69
N TYR A 388 0.23 4.20 1.92
CA TYR A 388 -0.31 3.10 1.13
C TYR A 388 -0.51 1.85 1.99
N ASP A 389 -1.52 1.05 1.65
CA ASP A 389 -1.71 -0.28 2.24
C ASP A 389 -0.95 -1.30 1.38
N PRO A 390 0.16 -1.88 1.87
CA PRO A 390 0.97 -2.84 1.11
C PRO A 390 0.24 -4.16 0.84
N ALA A 391 -0.82 -4.50 1.58
CA ALA A 391 -1.69 -5.64 1.23
C ALA A 391 -2.62 -5.34 0.04
N GLN A 392 -2.76 -4.07 -0.32
CA GLN A 392 -3.65 -3.60 -1.39
C GLN A 392 -2.90 -3.12 -2.63
N ARG A 393 -1.65 -2.65 -2.45
CA ARG A 393 -0.85 -2.03 -3.52
C ARG A 393 0.59 -2.53 -3.52
N GLY A 394 1.11 -2.78 -4.71
CA GLY A 394 2.51 -3.12 -4.94
C GLY A 394 3.42 -1.94 -5.24
N CYS A 395 2.86 -0.75 -5.54
CA CYS A 395 3.62 0.43 -5.95
C CYS A 395 2.91 1.77 -5.70
N PHE A 396 3.62 2.86 -6.00
CA PHE A 396 3.06 4.18 -6.31
C PHE A 396 4.03 5.03 -7.14
N SER A 397 3.53 6.07 -7.82
CA SER A 397 4.30 6.97 -8.69
C SER A 397 5.19 7.84 -7.83
N CYS A 398 6.48 7.84 -8.12
CA CYS A 398 7.43 8.61 -7.34
C CYS A 398 8.46 9.34 -8.19
N GLU A 399 9.05 10.34 -7.56
CA GLU A 399 10.28 10.98 -7.97
C GLU A 399 11.36 10.67 -6.93
N VAL A 400 12.56 10.29 -7.38
CA VAL A 400 13.73 10.12 -6.51
C VAL A 400 14.77 11.15 -6.89
N GLN A 401 15.25 11.89 -5.89
CA GLN A 401 16.32 12.87 -6.04
C GLN A 401 17.57 12.38 -5.33
N VAL A 402 18.69 12.43 -6.05
CA VAL A 402 20.00 11.99 -5.60
C VAL A 402 20.97 13.14 -5.77
N THR A 403 21.62 13.56 -4.68
CA THR A 403 22.58 14.68 -4.71
C THR A 403 24.00 14.14 -4.54
N LEU A 404 24.86 14.38 -5.52
CA LEU A 404 26.26 13.97 -5.52
C LEU A 404 27.17 15.16 -5.82
N PRO A 405 28.46 15.13 -5.40
CA PRO A 405 29.45 16.08 -5.85
C PRO A 405 29.63 16.05 -7.37
N CYS A 406 29.68 17.23 -7.98
CA CYS A 406 30.14 17.51 -9.34
C CYS A 406 30.64 18.96 -9.38
#